data_AF-A0A2G5VTR1-F1
#
_entry.id   AF-A0A2G5VTR1-F1
#
_cell.length_a   1.000
_cell.length_b   1.000
_cell.length_c   1.000
_cell.angle_alpha   90.00
_cell.angle_beta   90.00
_cell.angle_gamma   90.00
#
_symmetry.space_group_name_H-M   'P 1'
#
loop_
_entity.id
_entity.type
_entity.pdbx_description
1 polymer ?
#
loop_
_entity_poly.entity_id
_entity_poly.type
_entity_poly.pdbx_seq_one_letter_code
_entity_poly.pdbx_strand_id
1 'polypeptide(L)'
;MRSVKHEFTVWLLNRFFWKETFDACKMLASEHLSMILQSSDNAKAKLTKKVDAVDILLRTIAVFEKNDPASVDEKEYMEILFNSLCAPLMHLPNRKKFLDAS
;
A
#
# COMPACT_ATOMS: atom_id res chain seq x y z
N MET A 1 13.63 9.99 15.95
CA MET A 1 12.46 10.33 15.11
C MET A 1 12.34 9.55 13.78
N ARG A 2 13.41 9.27 13.01
CA ARG A 2 13.31 8.52 11.73
C ARG A 2 12.90 7.04 11.86
N SER A 3 13.17 6.38 12.98
CA SER A 3 12.82 4.96 13.19
C SER A 3 11.32 4.73 13.44
N VAL A 4 10.66 5.65 14.15
CA VAL A 4 9.26 5.51 14.58
C VAL A 4 8.28 5.51 13.40
N LYS A 5 8.49 6.39 12.41
CA LYS A 5 7.64 6.45 11.21
C LYS A 5 7.66 5.14 10.41
N HIS A 6 8.78 4.43 10.44
CA HIS A 6 8.97 3.20 9.69
C HIS A 6 8.26 2.00 10.34
N GLU A 7 8.41 1.83 11.66
CA GLU A 7 7.70 0.76 12.38
C GLU A 7 6.19 0.94 12.31
N PHE A 8 5.73 2.19 12.33
CA PHE A 8 4.32 2.52 12.13
C PHE A 8 3.81 2.13 10.73
N THR A 9 4.59 2.34 9.68
CA THR A 9 4.19 1.97 8.30
C THR A 9 4.06 0.45 8.14
N VAL A 10 5.02 -0.32 8.67
CA VAL A 10 4.97 -1.79 8.65
C VAL A 10 3.82 -2.32 9.51
N TRP A 11 3.58 -1.71 10.68
CA TRP A 11 2.46 -2.05 11.55
C TRP A 11 1.11 -1.77 10.87
N LEU A 12 0.95 -0.62 10.21
CA LEU A 12 -0.25 -0.29 9.43
C LEU A 12 -0.54 -1.36 8.38
N LEU A 13 0.47 -1.77 7.62
CA LEU A 13 0.35 -2.80 6.59
C LEU A 13 -0.12 -4.14 7.16
N ASN A 14 0.49 -4.60 8.25
CA ASN A 14 0.13 -5.87 8.86
C ASN A 14 -1.24 -5.83 9.58
N ARG A 15 -1.65 -4.67 10.09
CA ARG A 15 -2.86 -4.56 10.92
C ARG A 15 -4.13 -4.35 10.08
N PHE A 16 -4.05 -3.51 9.04
CA PHE A 16 -5.22 -3.06 8.31
C PHE A 16 -5.58 -3.96 7.12
N PHE A 17 -4.59 -4.61 6.52
CA PHE A 17 -4.82 -5.43 5.33
C PHE A 17 -5.05 -6.92 5.62
N TRP A 18 -5.20 -7.29 6.90
CA TRP A 18 -5.41 -8.68 7.32
C TRP A 18 -6.88 -9.03 7.62
N LYS A 19 -7.75 -8.02 7.79
CA LYS A 19 -9.21 -8.22 7.93
C LYS A 19 -9.88 -8.05 6.57
N GLU A 20 -10.92 -8.83 6.27
CA GLU A 20 -11.55 -8.83 4.94
C GLU A 20 -12.52 -7.66 4.70
N THR A 21 -13.30 -7.23 5.69
CA THR A 21 -14.31 -6.19 5.50
C THR A 21 -13.72 -4.78 5.40
N PHE A 22 -14.17 -3.98 4.43
CA PHE A 22 -13.86 -2.55 4.34
C PHE A 22 -14.48 -1.78 5.53
N ASP A 23 -13.73 -0.82 6.10
CA ASP A 23 -14.21 0.07 7.16
C ASP A 23 -13.51 1.44 7.09
N ALA A 24 -14.03 2.41 7.84
CA ALA A 24 -13.47 3.76 7.87
C ALA A 24 -12.01 3.80 8.38
N CYS A 25 -11.64 2.87 9.26
CA CYS A 25 -10.26 2.82 9.77
C CYS A 25 -9.28 2.36 8.69
N LYS A 26 -9.67 1.43 7.80
CA LYS A 26 -8.92 1.06 6.60
C LYS A 26 -8.76 2.21 5.63
N MET A 27 -9.81 3.01 5.43
CA MET A 27 -9.72 4.20 4.57
C MET A 27 -8.67 5.17 5.11
N LEU A 28 -8.78 5.57 6.38
CA LEU A 28 -7.81 6.46 7.04
C LEU A 28 -6.37 5.90 7.05
N ALA A 29 -6.23 4.59 7.27
CA ALA A 29 -4.94 3.91 7.24
C ALA A 29 -4.33 3.94 5.83
N SER A 30 -5.14 3.72 4.80
CA SER A 30 -4.70 3.75 3.40
C SER A 30 -4.30 5.16 2.95
N GLU A 31 -5.04 6.19 3.35
CA GLU A 31 -4.68 7.59 3.09
C GLU A 31 -3.34 7.95 3.74
N HIS A 32 -3.16 7.58 5.01
CA HIS A 32 -1.90 7.81 5.72
C HIS A 32 -0.72 7.08 5.05
N LEU A 33 -0.92 5.83 4.63
CA LEU A 33 0.09 5.07 3.89
C LEU A 33 0.46 5.78 2.59
N SER A 34 -0.54 6.18 1.80
CA SER A 34 -0.35 6.89 0.54
C SER A 34 0.43 8.19 0.75
N MET A 35 0.07 8.98 1.77
CA MET A 35 0.76 10.23 2.12
C MET A 35 2.24 9.99 2.53
N ILE A 36 2.52 8.95 3.31
CA ILE A 36 3.89 8.58 3.71
C ILE A 36 4.71 8.17 2.48
N LEU A 37 4.12 7.40 1.58
CA LEU A 37 4.79 6.95 0.35
C LEU A 37 5.05 8.10 -0.61
N GLN A 38 4.10 9.02 -0.78
CA GLN A 38 4.29 10.18 -1.65
C GLN A 38 5.37 11.13 -1.11
N SER A 39 5.48 11.28 0.21
CA SER A 39 6.40 12.23 0.84
C SER A 39 7.84 11.73 1.05
N SER A 40 8.14 10.45 0.81
CA SER A 40 9.47 9.90 1.12
C SER A 40 9.94 8.78 0.20
N ASP A 41 11.01 9.04 -0.56
CA ASP A 41 11.68 8.01 -1.37
C ASP A 41 12.31 6.90 -0.53
N ASN A 42 12.71 7.20 0.71
CA ASN A 42 13.17 6.18 1.65
C ASN A 42 12.03 5.26 2.11
N ALA A 43 10.80 5.78 2.26
CA ALA A 43 9.63 4.95 2.53
C ALA A 43 9.33 4.03 1.34
N LYS A 44 9.32 4.58 0.11
CA LYS A 44 9.16 3.81 -1.13
C LYS A 44 10.22 2.70 -1.28
N ALA A 45 11.49 3.03 -1.04
CA ALA A 45 12.60 2.08 -1.16
C ALA A 45 12.62 1.01 -0.07
N LYS A 46 11.95 1.23 1.06
CA LYS A 46 11.84 0.23 2.14
C LYS A 46 10.63 -0.67 1.96
N LEU A 47 9.52 -0.14 1.45
CA LEU A 47 8.33 -0.92 1.10
C LEU A 47 8.69 -2.06 0.15
N THR A 48 9.60 -1.83 -0.80
CA THR A 48 10.07 -2.83 -1.77
C THR A 48 11.18 -3.74 -1.25
N LYS A 49 11.82 -3.40 -0.13
CA LYS A 49 12.89 -4.21 0.48
C LYS A 49 12.35 -5.25 1.46
N LYS A 50 11.22 -4.98 2.10
CA LYS A 50 10.50 -5.95 2.92
C LYS A 50 9.34 -6.50 2.09
N VAL A 51 9.63 -7.64 1.46
CA VAL A 51 8.64 -8.55 0.86
C VAL A 51 7.51 -8.78 1.86
N ASP A 52 6.27 -8.89 1.38
CA ASP A 52 4.97 -8.79 2.05
C ASP A 52 4.20 -7.50 1.77
N ALA A 53 4.82 -6.32 1.82
CA ALA A 53 4.05 -5.07 1.68
C ALA A 53 3.44 -4.90 0.27
N VAL A 54 4.23 -5.19 -0.76
CA VAL A 54 3.77 -5.17 -2.16
C VAL A 54 2.77 -6.29 -2.41
N ASP A 55 3.02 -7.50 -1.90
CA ASP A 55 2.13 -8.66 -2.07
C ASP A 55 0.78 -8.47 -1.35
N ILE A 56 0.78 -7.80 -0.20
CA ILE A 56 -0.44 -7.43 0.53
C ILE A 56 -1.24 -6.42 -0.29
N LEU A 57 -0.61 -5.37 -0.82
CA LEU A 57 -1.29 -4.38 -1.67
C LEU A 57 -1.85 -5.03 -2.94
N LEU A 58 -1.08 -5.88 -3.62
CA LEU A 58 -1.51 -6.61 -4.81
C LEU A 58 -2.71 -7.52 -4.51
N ARG A 59 -2.65 -8.31 -3.43
CA ARG A 59 -3.78 -9.17 -3.02
C ARG A 59 -5.03 -8.38 -2.67
N THR A 60 -4.87 -7.22 -2.03
CA THR A 60 -6.00 -6.36 -1.66
C THR A 60 -6.65 -5.75 -2.90
N ILE A 61 -5.84 -5.30 -3.87
CA ILE A 61 -6.34 -4.75 -5.14
C ILE A 61 -7.01 -5.84 -5.99
N ALA A 62 -6.49 -7.08 -5.98
CA ALA A 62 -7.07 -8.20 -6.73
C ALA A 62 -8.53 -8.53 -6.32
N VAL A 63 -8.97 -8.13 -5.12
CA VAL A 63 -10.39 -8.25 -4.72
C VAL A 63 -11.29 -7.40 -5.61
N PHE A 64 -10.80 -6.22 -6.02
CA PHE A 64 -11.52 -5.28 -6.88
C PHE A 64 -11.47 -5.62 -8.37
N GLU A 65 -10.67 -6.61 -8.77
CA GLU A 65 -10.70 -7.14 -10.15
C GLU A 65 -11.99 -7.96 -10.39
N LYS A 66 -12.47 -8.65 -9.36
CA LYS A 66 -13.65 -9.54 -9.44
C LYS A 66 -14.92 -8.91 -8.91
N ASN A 67 -14.80 -7.89 -8.07
CA ASN A 67 -15.93 -7.21 -7.43
C ASN A 67 -15.76 -5.71 -7.59
N ASP A 68 -16.70 -5.06 -8.26
CA ASP A 68 -16.70 -3.60 -8.31
C ASP A 68 -16.92 -3.01 -6.90
N PRO A 69 -16.32 -1.86 -6.58
CA PRO A 69 -16.58 -1.16 -5.33
C PRO A 69 -18.07 -0.93 -5.11
N ALA A 70 -18.58 -1.29 -3.94
CA ALA A 70 -20.00 -1.18 -3.60
C ALA A 70 -20.41 0.25 -3.20
N SER A 71 -19.44 1.12 -2.92
CA SER A 71 -19.67 2.51 -2.51
C SER A 71 -18.61 3.46 -3.08
N VAL A 72 -18.88 4.76 -2.96
CA VAL A 72 -17.92 5.82 -3.30
C VAL A 72 -16.67 5.73 -2.44
N ASP A 73 -16.83 5.48 -1.14
CA ASP A 73 -15.72 5.33 -0.20
C ASP A 73 -14.83 4.13 -0.57
N GLU A 74 -15.45 3.01 -0.98
CA GLU A 74 -14.71 1.83 -1.38
C GLU A 74 -13.98 2.03 -2.72
N LYS A 75 -14.56 2.84 -3.62
CA LYS A 75 -13.89 3.26 -4.86
C LYS A 75 -12.68 4.15 -4.56
N GLU A 76 -12.84 5.12 -3.66
CA GLU A 76 -11.74 5.99 -3.23
C GLU A 76 -10.63 5.18 -2.55
N TYR A 77 -11.00 4.24 -1.68
CA TYR A 77 -10.07 3.28 -1.08
C TYR A 77 -9.28 2.51 -2.15
N MET A 78 -9.96 1.95 -3.16
CA MET A 78 -9.31 1.26 -4.28
C MET A 78 -8.31 2.17 -5.01
N GLU A 79 -8.69 3.41 -5.31
CA GLU A 79 -7.81 4.40 -5.97
C GLU A 79 -6.57 4.73 -5.11
N ILE A 80 -6.76 4.90 -3.79
CA ILE A 80 -5.67 5.14 -2.84
C ILE A 80 -4.68 3.96 -2.80
N LEU A 81 -5.19 2.73 -2.81
CA LEU A 81 -4.34 1.53 -2.86
C LEU A 81 -3.55 1.47 -4.16
N PHE A 82 -4.19 1.76 -5.29
CA PHE A 82 -3.52 1.76 -6.59
C PHE A 82 -2.41 2.81 -6.67
N ASN A 83 -2.68 4.02 -6.15
CA ASN A 83 -1.68 5.09 -6.05
C ASN A 83 -0.50 4.69 -5.15
N SER A 84 -0.80 4.03 -4.03
CA SER A 84 0.21 3.53 -3.09
C SER A 84 1.10 2.43 -3.70
N LEU A 85 0.55 1.59 -4.58
CA LEU A 85 1.30 0.59 -5.35
C LEU A 85 2.18 1.24 -6.44
N CYS A 86 1.67 2.26 -7.12
CA CYS A 86 2.40 2.97 -8.18
C CYS A 86 3.58 3.78 -7.64
N ALA A 87 3.45 4.39 -6.46
CA ALA A 87 4.50 5.23 -5.86
C ALA A 87 5.90 4.57 -5.79
N PRO A 88 6.05 3.34 -5.25
CA PRO A 88 7.34 2.64 -5.24
C PRO A 88 7.79 2.15 -6.62
N LEU A 89 6.88 1.87 -7.57
CA LEU A 89 7.21 1.47 -8.96
C LEU A 89 7.76 2.61 -9.81
N MET A 90 7.43 3.86 -9.45
CA MET A 90 8.00 5.06 -10.08
C MET A 90 9.41 5.39 -9.57
N HIS A 91 9.90 4.72 -8.52
CA HIS A 91 11.27 4.87 -8.06
C HIS A 91 12.19 3.90 -8.83
N LEU A 92 13.01 4.43 -9.76
CA LEU A 92 13.88 3.67 -10.68
C LEU A 92 14.66 2.49 -10.05
N PRO A 93 15.30 2.64 -8.86
CA PRO A 93 15.98 1.53 -8.17
C PRO A 93 15.08 0.34 -7.79
N ASN A 94 13.76 0.52 -7.71
CA ASN A 94 12.81 -0.52 -7.30
C ASN A 94 12.25 -1.32 -8.48
N ARG A 95 12.25 -0.77 -9.71
CA ARG A 95 11.71 -1.48 -10.90
C ARG A 95 12.42 -2.80 -11.15
N LYS A 96 13.74 -2.85 -10.93
CA LYS A 96 14.54 -4.07 -11.13
C LYS A 96 14.10 -5.21 -10.21
N LYS A 97 13.81 -4.91 -8.94
CA LYS A 97 13.34 -5.91 -7.96
C LYS A 97 11.92 -6.42 -8.22
N PHE A 98 11.06 -5.58 -8.80
CA PHE A 98 9.70 -5.99 -9.14
C PHE A 98 9.68 -6.94 -10.34
N LEU A 99 10.52 -6.67 -11.36
CA LEU A 99 10.71 -7.54 -12.52
C LEU A 99 11.31 -8.91 -12.17
N ASP A 100 12.20 -8.98 -11.17
CA ASP A 100 12.78 -10.25 -10.71
C ASP A 100 11.81 -11.10 -9.86
N ALA A 101 10.66 -10.55 -9.45
CA ALA A 101 9.65 -11.22 -8.61
C ALA A 101 8.39 -11.68 -9.39
N SER A 102 8.34 -11.44 -10.71
CA SER A 102 7.36 -12.00 -11.66
C SER A 102 7.98 -13.12 -12.48
#